data_AF-A0A6C0JDV3-F1
#
_entry.id   AF-A0A6C0JDV3-F1
#
_cell.length_a   1.000
_cell.length_b   1.000
_cell.length_c   1.000
_cell.angle_alpha   90.00
_cell.angle_beta   90.00
_cell.angle_gamma   90.00
#
_symmetry.space_group_name_H-M   'P 1'
#
loop_
_entity.id
_entity.type
_entity.pdbx_description
1 polymer ?
#
loop_
_entity_poly.entity_id
_entity_poly.type
_entity_poly.pdbx_seq_one_letter_code
_entity_poly.pdbx_strand_id
1 'polypeptide(L)'
;MKIFPNYPNTSGSRVSQRRINKQKDAVINILKTKEPAIRKAFKQLAKRYSKNPKIELHMDMAIEKVKNAQVTYESEYLHGESDNYRMWIPAAKMNDVYLMGTILHEALHYICTFDGKDICSENEHYVMRLLGDDC
;
A
#
# COMPACT_ATOMS: atom_id res chain seq x y z
N MET A 1 -6.42 6.30 -12.90
CA MET A 1 -7.15 6.51 -11.63
C MET A 1 -6.05 6.65 -10.60
N LYS A 2 -5.80 7.85 -10.04
CA LYS A 2 -4.64 8.05 -9.16
C LYS A 2 -5.11 8.17 -7.72
N ILE A 3 -4.59 7.33 -6.83
CA ILE A 3 -4.85 7.38 -5.38
C ILE A 3 -3.57 7.62 -4.57
N PHE A 4 -2.41 7.28 -5.15
CA PHE A 4 -1.11 7.61 -4.59
C PHE A 4 -0.81 9.11 -4.77
N PRO A 5 -0.04 9.70 -3.83
CA PRO A 5 0.30 11.11 -3.91
C PRO A 5 1.30 11.40 -5.03
N ASN A 6 1.35 12.65 -5.46
CA ASN A 6 2.47 13.12 -6.28
C ASN A 6 3.69 13.32 -5.37
N TYR A 7 4.76 12.59 -5.63
CA TYR A 7 5.96 12.59 -4.81
C TYR A 7 6.87 13.79 -5.12
N PRO A 8 7.01 14.79 -4.22
CA PRO A 8 7.91 15.91 -4.46
C PRO A 8 9.37 15.47 -4.28
N ASN A 9 10.28 15.98 -5.13
CA ASN A 9 11.72 15.74 -4.97
C ASN A 9 12.31 16.59 -3.83
N THR A 10 11.88 16.32 -2.61
CA THR A 10 12.32 17.01 -1.39
C THR A 10 12.76 16.00 -0.34
N SER A 11 13.88 16.31 0.31
CA SER A 11 14.36 15.53 1.45
C SER A 11 13.39 15.66 2.63
N GLY A 12 13.45 14.69 3.56
CA GLY A 12 12.67 14.69 4.77
C GLY A 12 13.49 14.30 6.00
N SER A 13 12.87 14.45 7.17
CA SER A 13 13.42 13.92 8.41
C SER A 13 13.35 12.39 8.42
N ARG A 14 14.00 11.76 9.39
CA ARG A 14 13.86 10.31 9.61
C ARG A 14 12.42 9.97 9.97
N VAL A 15 11.93 8.82 9.52
CA VAL A 15 10.64 8.29 9.97
C VAL A 15 10.70 8.03 11.46
N SER A 16 9.59 8.34 12.14
CA SER A 16 9.37 8.02 13.55
C SER A 16 7.93 7.54 13.73
N GLN A 17 7.66 6.82 14.82
CA GLN A 17 6.30 6.36 15.10
C GLN A 17 5.27 7.50 15.13
N ARG A 18 5.66 8.67 15.66
CA ARG A 18 4.81 9.88 15.65
C ARG A 18 4.43 10.29 14.22
N ARG A 19 5.38 10.26 13.28
CA ARG A 19 5.12 10.61 11.88
C ARG A 19 4.25 9.56 11.19
N ILE A 20 4.47 8.27 11.44
CA ILE A 20 3.60 7.19 10.95
C ILE A 20 2.16 7.43 11.46
N ASN A 21 1.99 7.62 12.76
CA ASN A 21 0.67 7.85 13.37
C ASN A 21 -0.06 9.05 12.78
N LYS A 22 0.65 10.13 12.42
CA LYS A 22 0.08 11.30 11.75
C LYS A 22 -0.52 10.97 10.37
N GLN A 23 0.02 9.98 9.66
CA GLN A 23 -0.46 9.60 8.33
C GLN A 23 -1.60 8.57 8.36
N LYS A 24 -1.79 7.82 9.45
CA LYS A 24 -2.74 6.68 9.52
C LYS A 24 -4.14 7.06 9.09
N ASP A 25 -4.69 8.14 9.63
CA ASP A 25 -6.07 8.56 9.34
C ASP A 25 -6.25 8.95 7.87
N ALA A 26 -5.26 9.63 7.29
CA ALA A 26 -5.27 10.01 5.89
C ALA A 26 -5.25 8.76 4.98
N VAL A 27 -4.36 7.81 5.26
CA VAL A 27 -4.26 6.57 4.49
C VAL A 27 -5.52 5.72 4.63
N ILE A 28 -6.05 5.56 5.85
CA ILE A 28 -7.31 4.83 6.09
C ILE A 28 -8.47 5.49 5.31
N ASN A 29 -8.54 6.82 5.31
CA ASN A 29 -9.55 7.53 4.54
C ASN A 29 -9.40 7.31 3.03
N ILE A 30 -8.17 7.27 2.50
CA ILE A 30 -7.92 6.91 1.10
C ILE A 30 -8.41 5.49 0.82
N LEU A 31 -8.03 4.50 1.63
CA LEU A 31 -8.46 3.10 1.46
C LEU A 31 -9.99 2.99 1.43
N LYS A 32 -10.69 3.64 2.36
CA LYS A 32 -12.16 3.63 2.44
C LYS A 32 -12.82 4.32 1.25
N THR A 33 -12.38 5.54 0.92
CA THR A 33 -13.04 6.37 -0.10
C THR A 33 -12.65 5.96 -1.53
N LYS A 34 -11.52 5.28 -1.70
CA LYS A 34 -10.99 4.88 -3.00
C LYS A 34 -11.06 3.37 -3.26
N GLU A 35 -11.72 2.59 -2.41
CA GLU A 35 -11.99 1.17 -2.67
C GLU A 35 -12.51 0.93 -4.11
N PRO A 36 -13.48 1.71 -4.65
CA PRO A 36 -13.96 1.48 -6.01
C PRO A 36 -12.85 1.58 -7.07
N ALA A 37 -11.86 2.45 -6.86
CA ALA A 37 -10.71 2.60 -7.75
C ALA A 37 -9.74 1.43 -7.61
N ILE A 38 -9.44 1.01 -6.38
CA ILE A 38 -8.59 -0.16 -6.07
C ILE A 38 -9.19 -1.42 -6.70
N ARG A 39 -10.48 -1.66 -6.46
CA ARG A 39 -11.22 -2.78 -7.05
C ARG A 39 -11.22 -2.74 -8.58
N LYS A 40 -11.34 -1.55 -9.19
CA LYS A 40 -11.27 -1.40 -10.64
C LYS A 40 -9.88 -1.76 -11.19
N ALA A 41 -8.81 -1.42 -10.47
CA ALA A 41 -7.45 -1.76 -10.87
C ALA A 41 -7.20 -3.28 -10.81
N PHE A 42 -7.67 -3.98 -9.76
CA PHE A 42 -7.62 -5.45 -9.72
C PHE A 42 -8.48 -6.11 -10.81
N LYS A 43 -9.66 -5.56 -11.10
CA LYS A 43 -10.47 -6.00 -12.26
C LYS A 43 -9.75 -5.81 -13.58
N GLN A 44 -8.91 -4.79 -13.71
CA GLN A 44 -8.09 -4.58 -14.90
C GLN A 44 -6.97 -5.62 -15.01
N LEU A 45 -6.30 -5.94 -13.90
CA LEU A 45 -5.34 -7.05 -13.84
C LEU A 45 -6.00 -8.39 -14.25
N ALA A 46 -7.19 -8.67 -13.73
CA ALA A 46 -7.93 -9.91 -14.01
C ALA A 46 -8.18 -10.15 -15.52
N LYS A 47 -8.29 -9.09 -16.33
CA LYS A 47 -8.44 -9.20 -17.79
C LYS A 47 -7.21 -9.78 -18.50
N ARG A 48 -6.05 -9.83 -17.84
CA ARG A 48 -4.81 -10.42 -18.38
C ARG A 48 -4.81 -11.95 -18.28
N TYR A 49 -5.75 -12.53 -17.52
CA TYR A 49 -5.88 -13.98 -17.35
C TYR A 49 -6.80 -14.56 -18.42
N SER A 50 -6.55 -15.81 -18.80
CA SER A 50 -7.35 -16.51 -19.82
C SER A 50 -8.80 -16.79 -19.37
N LYS A 51 -9.03 -16.87 -18.07
CA LYS A 51 -10.35 -16.94 -17.43
C LYS A 51 -10.50 -15.75 -16.52
N ASN A 52 -11.72 -15.26 -16.34
CA ASN A 52 -12.02 -14.21 -15.37
C ASN A 52 -12.02 -14.82 -13.95
N PRO A 53 -11.01 -14.56 -13.12
CA PRO A 53 -10.97 -15.09 -11.76
C PRO A 53 -12.04 -14.42 -10.90
N LYS A 54 -12.51 -15.13 -9.87
CA LYS A 54 -13.26 -14.52 -8.78
C LYS A 54 -12.31 -13.65 -7.95
N ILE A 55 -12.60 -12.34 -7.89
CA ILE A 55 -11.79 -11.36 -7.17
C ILE A 55 -12.38 -11.16 -5.77
N GLU A 56 -11.59 -11.44 -4.75
CA GLU A 56 -11.92 -11.08 -3.36
C GLU A 56 -10.92 -10.02 -2.89
N LEU A 57 -11.46 -8.93 -2.34
CA LEU A 57 -10.67 -7.77 -1.92
C LEU A 57 -10.92 -7.53 -0.42
N HIS A 58 -9.87 -7.64 0.38
CA HIS A 58 -9.90 -7.61 1.83
C HIS A 58 -9.47 -6.24 2.35
N MET A 59 -10.30 -5.22 2.12
CA MET A 59 -10.00 -3.84 2.52
C MET A 59 -9.84 -3.66 4.03
N ASP A 60 -10.54 -4.46 4.83
CA ASP A 60 -10.40 -4.42 6.28
C ASP A 60 -8.99 -4.83 6.72
N MET A 61 -8.36 -5.79 6.02
CA MET A 61 -6.96 -6.15 6.28
C MET A 61 -6.02 -5.00 5.96
N ALA A 62 -6.22 -4.30 4.85
CA ALA A 62 -5.45 -3.11 4.50
C ALA A 62 -5.51 -2.05 5.62
N ILE A 63 -6.72 -1.78 6.11
CA ILE A 63 -6.95 -0.83 7.20
C ILE A 63 -6.27 -1.28 8.49
N GLU A 64 -6.36 -2.58 8.81
CA GLU A 64 -5.76 -3.13 10.03
C GLU A 64 -4.23 -3.03 9.99
N LYS A 65 -3.60 -3.32 8.85
CA LYS A 65 -2.15 -3.10 8.66
C LYS A 65 -1.75 -1.66 8.95
N VAL A 66 -2.50 -0.68 8.43
CA VAL A 66 -2.22 0.74 8.65
C VAL A 66 -2.36 1.10 10.13
N LYS A 67 -3.39 0.61 10.82
CA LYS A 67 -3.53 0.83 12.27
C LYS A 67 -2.35 0.25 13.05
N ASN A 68 -1.85 -0.91 12.64
CA ASN A 68 -0.73 -1.60 13.28
C ASN A 68 0.65 -1.20 12.73
N ALA A 69 0.74 -0.18 11.86
CA ALA A 69 2.01 0.25 11.30
C ALA A 69 2.98 0.73 12.40
N GLN A 70 4.20 0.18 12.35
CA GLN A 70 5.27 0.44 13.31
C GLN A 70 6.53 0.94 12.61
N VAL A 71 7.32 1.75 13.30
CA VAL A 71 8.68 2.07 12.86
C VAL A 71 9.60 0.87 13.13
N THR A 72 10.50 0.56 12.19
CA THR A 72 11.60 -0.39 12.40
C THR A 72 12.96 0.30 12.24
N TYR A 73 13.97 -0.25 12.88
CA TYR A 73 15.37 0.17 12.77
C TYR A 73 16.21 -0.86 12.00
N GLU A 74 15.58 -1.96 11.57
CA GLU A 74 16.21 -3.01 10.81
C GLU A 74 16.28 -2.58 9.34
N SER A 75 17.50 -2.31 8.87
CA SER A 75 17.88 -1.97 7.50
C SER A 75 17.34 -0.64 6.94
N GLU A 76 18.26 0.30 6.65
CA GLU A 76 17.96 1.51 5.88
C GLU A 76 17.68 1.23 4.39
N TYR A 77 17.86 -0.02 3.94
CA TYR A 77 17.70 -0.43 2.55
C TYR A 77 16.29 -0.93 2.21
N LEU A 78 15.38 -1.01 3.19
CA LEU A 78 13.98 -1.34 2.97
C LEU A 78 13.17 -0.05 2.78
N HIS A 79 12.11 -0.10 1.97
CA HIS A 79 11.11 0.98 1.91
C HIS A 79 9.96 0.72 2.90
N GLY A 80 9.61 -0.55 3.10
CA GLY A 80 8.64 -1.05 4.06
C GLY A 80 8.60 -2.58 3.95
N GLU A 81 8.00 -3.23 4.95
CA GLU A 81 7.64 -4.65 4.89
C GLU A 81 6.28 -4.83 5.55
N SER A 82 5.45 -5.73 5.03
CA SER A 82 4.12 -5.99 5.56
C SER A 82 3.79 -7.47 5.60
N ASP A 83 3.05 -7.87 6.64
CA ASP A 83 2.37 -9.15 6.73
C ASP A 83 0.85 -8.94 6.60
N ASN A 84 0.04 -9.95 6.95
CA ASN A 84 -1.42 -9.87 6.88
C ASN A 84 -2.07 -8.96 7.94
N TYR A 85 -1.32 -8.50 8.94
CA TYR A 85 -1.83 -7.80 10.13
C TYR A 85 -1.14 -6.46 10.42
N ARG A 86 0.15 -6.33 10.11
CA ARG A 86 0.98 -5.16 10.42
C ARG A 86 1.97 -4.85 9.30
N MET A 87 2.57 -3.67 9.40
CA MET A 87 3.68 -3.26 8.54
C MET A 87 4.76 -2.58 9.36
N TRP A 88 6.00 -2.69 8.89
CA TRP A 88 7.19 -2.08 9.46
C TRP A 88 7.77 -1.08 8.47
N ILE A 89 7.91 0.17 8.91
CA ILE A 89 8.46 1.26 8.10
C ILE A 89 9.83 1.65 8.67
N PRO A 90 10.92 1.54 7.88
CA PRO A 90 12.25 1.81 8.39
C PRO A 90 12.46 3.29 8.74
N ALA A 91 13.33 3.55 9.72
CA ALA A 91 13.73 4.88 10.18
C ALA A 91 14.62 5.66 9.17
N ALA A 92 14.36 5.49 7.87
CA ALA A 92 15.02 6.16 6.77
C ALA A 92 14.57 7.62 6.63
N LYS A 93 15.34 8.44 5.90
CA LYS A 93 14.96 9.82 5.58
C LYS A 93 13.93 9.82 4.44
N MET A 94 12.72 10.28 4.74
CA MET A 94 11.68 10.50 3.73
C MET A 94 10.75 11.63 4.17
N ASN A 95 10.21 12.40 3.23
CA ASN A 95 9.23 13.43 3.54
C ASN A 95 7.85 12.82 3.87
N ASP A 96 6.92 13.61 4.43
CA ASP A 96 5.61 13.11 4.86
C ASP A 96 4.76 12.56 3.68
N VAL A 97 4.98 13.07 2.46
CA VAL A 97 4.26 12.62 1.26
C VAL A 97 4.73 11.24 0.83
N TYR A 98 6.04 11.03 0.79
CA TYR A 98 6.62 9.70 0.56
C TYR A 98 6.19 8.72 1.65
N LEU A 99 6.26 9.12 2.93
CA LEU A 99 5.83 8.26 4.04
C LEU A 99 4.37 7.82 3.89
N MET A 100 3.47 8.73 3.52
CA MET A 100 2.07 8.40 3.26
C MET A 100 1.93 7.43 2.09
N GLY A 101 2.68 7.64 1.00
CA GLY A 101 2.71 6.74 -0.15
C GLY A 101 3.23 5.35 0.20
N THR A 102 4.32 5.25 0.95
CA THR A 102 4.88 3.99 1.45
C THR A 102 3.88 3.23 2.32
N ILE A 103 3.23 3.91 3.28
CA ILE A 103 2.21 3.26 4.12
C ILE A 103 1.03 2.76 3.26
N LEU A 104 0.63 3.53 2.25
CA LEU A 104 -0.41 3.13 1.31
C LEU A 104 0.02 1.95 0.42
N HIS A 105 1.27 1.92 -0.03
CA HIS A 105 1.87 0.82 -0.81
C HIS A 105 1.80 -0.49 -0.02
N GLU A 106 2.37 -0.49 1.19
CA GLU A 106 2.38 -1.65 2.08
C GLU A 106 0.98 -2.11 2.47
N ALA A 107 0.03 -1.17 2.62
CA ALA A 107 -1.36 -1.52 2.91
C ALA A 107 -2.04 -2.31 1.79
N LEU A 108 -1.57 -2.18 0.54
CA LEU A 108 -2.15 -2.83 -0.63
C LEU A 108 -1.53 -4.19 -0.96
N HIS A 109 -0.46 -4.60 -0.27
CA HIS A 109 0.08 -5.96 -0.37
C HIS A 109 -0.83 -6.98 0.33
N TYR A 110 -0.96 -8.17 -0.24
CA TYR A 110 -1.71 -9.31 0.33
C TYR A 110 -3.19 -9.03 0.65
N ILE A 111 -3.83 -8.12 -0.08
CA ILE A 111 -5.25 -7.78 0.15
C ILE A 111 -6.20 -8.36 -0.90
N CYS A 112 -5.68 -9.06 -1.91
CA CYS A 112 -6.47 -9.52 -3.03
C CYS A 112 -6.17 -10.98 -3.35
N THR A 113 -7.23 -11.78 -3.47
CA THR A 113 -7.13 -13.17 -3.93
C THR A 113 -7.90 -13.36 -5.23
N PHE A 114 -7.33 -14.19 -6.11
CA PHE A 114 -7.95 -14.65 -7.34
C PHE A 114 -8.27 -16.14 -7.17
N ASP A 115 -9.56 -16.48 -7.21
CA ASP A 115 -10.07 -17.84 -6.97
C ASP A 115 -9.58 -18.43 -5.62
N GLY A 116 -9.55 -17.58 -4.59
CA GLY A 116 -9.13 -17.96 -3.22
C GLY A 116 -7.62 -18.14 -3.03
N LYS A 117 -6.80 -17.73 -4.00
CA LYS A 117 -5.34 -17.76 -3.91
C LYS A 117 -4.75 -16.35 -3.99
N ASP A 118 -3.69 -16.11 -3.24
CA ASP A 118 -2.92 -14.87 -3.35
C ASP A 118 -2.35 -14.71 -4.76
N ILE A 119 -2.30 -13.46 -5.21
CA ILE A 119 -1.60 -13.10 -6.44
C ILE A 119 -0.12 -12.85 -6.12
N CYS A 120 0.77 -13.01 -7.10
CA CYS A 120 2.19 -12.74 -6.90
C CYS A 120 2.46 -11.23 -6.75
N SER A 121 3.57 -10.89 -6.07
CA SER A 121 4.01 -9.51 -5.82
C SER A 121 4.14 -8.68 -7.11
N GLU A 122 4.59 -9.26 -8.23
CA GLU A 122 4.65 -8.57 -9.52
C GLU A 122 3.28 -8.03 -9.96
N ASN A 123 2.23 -8.82 -9.75
CA ASN A 123 0.86 -8.44 -10.09
C ASN A 123 0.29 -7.41 -9.12
N GLU A 124 0.65 -7.49 -7.83
CA GLU A 124 0.31 -6.48 -6.84
C GLU A 124 0.93 -5.13 -7.22
N HIS A 125 2.23 -5.10 -7.50
CA HIS A 125 2.95 -3.90 -7.95
C HIS A 125 2.41 -3.36 -9.27
N TYR A 126 2.01 -4.22 -10.21
CA TYR A 126 1.31 -3.77 -11.41
C TYR A 126 0.02 -3.01 -11.09
N VAL A 127 -0.78 -3.50 -10.13
CA VAL A 127 -2.01 -2.83 -9.69
C VAL A 127 -1.68 -1.49 -9.01
N MET A 128 -0.64 -1.42 -8.20
CA MET A 128 -0.19 -0.17 -7.57
C MET A 128 0.24 0.88 -8.60
N ARG A 129 0.95 0.48 -9.67
CA ARG A 129 1.28 1.37 -10.80
C ARG A 129 0.03 1.90 -11.51
N LEU A 130 -0.99 1.06 -11.71
CA LEU A 130 -2.29 1.51 -12.27
C LEU A 130 -2.98 2.56 -11.38
N LEU A 131 -2.73 2.48 -10.07
CA LEU A 131 -3.23 3.38 -9.04
C LEU A 131 -2.37 4.65 -8.88
N GLY A 132 -1.31 4.77 -9.68
CA GLY A 132 -0.42 5.93 -9.73
C GLY A 132 0.74 5.86 -8.74
N ASP A 133 1.09 4.67 -8.26
CA ASP A 133 2.32 4.52 -7.50
C ASP A 133 3.53 4.53 -8.43
N ASP A 134 4.41 5.48 -8.16
CA ASP A 134 5.67 5.72 -8.87
C ASP A 134 6.88 5.39 -7.98
N CYS A 135 6.65 4.69 -6.85
CA CYS A 135 7.68 4.22 -5.91
C CYS A 135 8.46 3.02 -6.45
#